data_AF-A0A7D9M074-F1
#
_entry.id   AF-A0A7D9M074-F1
#
_cell.length_a   1.000
_cell.length_b   1.000
_cell.length_c   1.000
_cell.angle_alpha   90.00
_cell.angle_beta   90.00
_cell.angle_gamma   90.00
#
_symmetry.space_group_name_H-M   'P 1'
#
loop_
_entity.id
_entity.type
_entity.pdbx_description
1 polymer ?
#
loop_
_entity_poly.entity_id
_entity_poly.type
_entity_poly.pdbx_seq_one_letter_code
_entity_poly.pdbx_strand_id
1 'polypeptide(L)'
;HAHGSISKKAKITSLSESVSDNESDSEALLGDAEQGHHNGNENNSNEDEQQPTNMADVDDPLLEEIALSLDEPERTGDPVSDKLALIANKLWNHKLSDDQLKEKSEKFPRPANCDKVVSRRVNPEIWAKLPRAVRVEDHKLFRVQTQLSTVTNLVVQATDMLLKAKSDPKVYKLMT
;
A
#
# COMPACT_ATOMS: atom_id res chain seq x y z
N HIS A 1 55.86 1.28 -53.54
CA HIS A 1 55.05 0.10 -53.91
C HIS A 1 54.34 -0.40 -52.67
N ALA A 2 53.01 -0.28 -52.69
CA ALA A 2 52.09 -0.60 -51.63
C ALA A 2 51.45 -1.97 -51.89
N HIS A 3 51.35 -2.82 -50.87
CA HIS A 3 50.35 -3.89 -50.66
C HIS A 3 50.42 -4.17 -49.14
N GLY A 4 49.39 -4.08 -48.29
CA GLY A 4 47.95 -4.14 -48.51
C GLY A 4 47.40 -5.47 -47.98
N SER A 5 46.94 -5.51 -46.72
CA SER A 5 46.00 -6.50 -46.12
C SER A 5 45.73 -6.06 -44.67
N ILE A 6 44.72 -5.23 -44.38
CA ILE A 6 43.27 -5.48 -44.22
C ILE A 6 42.91 -6.30 -42.97
N SER A 7 42.33 -5.57 -41.99
CA SER A 7 41.22 -5.85 -41.07
C SER A 7 41.04 -7.26 -40.48
N LYS A 8 40.69 -7.43 -39.19
CA LYS A 8 39.50 -6.86 -38.51
C LYS A 8 39.73 -6.78 -36.99
N LYS A 9 39.65 -5.57 -36.42
CA LYS A 9 39.33 -5.38 -34.99
C LYS A 9 37.84 -5.70 -34.81
N ALA A 10 37.52 -6.71 -34.00
CA ALA A 10 36.14 -6.95 -33.58
C ALA A 10 35.73 -5.81 -32.63
N LYS A 11 34.97 -4.87 -33.17
CA LYS A 11 34.19 -3.88 -32.43
C LYS A 11 33.02 -4.62 -31.81
N ILE A 12 33.04 -4.81 -30.49
CA ILE A 12 31.85 -5.25 -29.75
C ILE A 12 30.92 -4.03 -29.73
N THR A 13 30.06 -3.98 -30.73
CA THR A 13 28.98 -3.01 -30.88
C THR A 13 27.87 -3.38 -29.91
N SER A 14 27.32 -2.35 -29.27
CA SER A 14 26.13 -2.32 -28.43
C SER A 14 25.03 -3.32 -28.82
N LEU A 15 24.61 -4.15 -27.87
CA LEU A 15 23.22 -4.59 -27.76
C LEU A 15 22.61 -3.93 -26.54
N SER A 16 22.14 -2.70 -26.75
CA SER A 16 21.05 -2.13 -25.96
C SER A 16 19.78 -2.80 -26.45
N GLU A 17 19.40 -3.93 -25.86
CA GLU A 17 18.02 -4.43 -25.99
C GLU A 17 17.17 -3.70 -24.95
N SER A 18 16.50 -2.67 -25.44
CA SER A 18 15.37 -2.01 -24.79
C SER A 18 14.26 -3.02 -24.59
N VAL A 19 14.14 -3.57 -23.39
CA VAL A 19 12.94 -4.31 -22.99
C VAL A 19 11.89 -3.25 -22.65
N SER A 20 11.00 -3.02 -23.60
CA SER A 20 9.89 -2.09 -23.48
C SER A 20 8.99 -2.52 -22.32
N ASP A 21 8.89 -1.67 -21.30
CA ASP A 21 7.91 -1.77 -20.24
C ASP A 21 6.51 -1.70 -20.84
N ASN A 22 5.76 -2.80 -20.76
CA ASN A 22 4.35 -2.80 -21.10
C ASN A 22 3.55 -2.89 -19.79
N GLU A 23 3.41 -1.74 -19.12
CA GLU A 23 2.64 -1.56 -17.87
C GLU A 23 1.12 -1.42 -18.08
N SER A 24 0.61 -1.62 -19.30
CA SER A 24 -0.76 -1.26 -19.67
C SER A 24 -1.85 -2.31 -19.33
N ASP A 25 -1.52 -3.51 -18.84
CA ASP A 25 -2.46 -4.64 -18.95
C ASP A 25 -3.10 -5.09 -17.63
N SER A 26 -2.97 -4.31 -16.54
CA SER A 26 -3.54 -4.68 -15.23
C SER A 26 -4.85 -3.98 -14.85
N GLU A 27 -5.25 -2.92 -15.57
CA GLU A 27 -6.47 -2.15 -15.27
C GLU A 27 -7.74 -2.75 -15.90
N ALA A 28 -7.63 -3.75 -16.78
CA ALA A 28 -8.74 -4.27 -17.57
C ALA A 28 -9.61 -5.36 -16.89
N LEU A 29 -9.42 -5.65 -15.60
CA LEU A 29 -10.02 -6.84 -14.95
C LEU A 29 -11.02 -6.56 -13.82
N LEU A 30 -11.49 -5.32 -13.70
CA LEU A 30 -12.60 -4.95 -12.80
C LEU A 30 -13.82 -4.57 -13.66
N GLY A 31 -14.53 -5.60 -14.15
CA GLY A 31 -15.82 -5.45 -14.83
C GLY A 31 -16.96 -5.74 -13.85
N ASP A 32 -17.88 -4.78 -13.76
CA ASP A 32 -19.05 -4.71 -12.87
C ASP A 32 -19.89 -5.98 -12.80
N ALA A 33 -20.32 -6.34 -11.59
CA ALA A 33 -21.36 -7.33 -11.33
C ALA A 33 -22.56 -6.67 -10.64
N GLU A 34 -23.32 -5.86 -11.38
CA GLU A 34 -24.70 -5.54 -11.06
C GLU A 34 -25.60 -5.99 -12.22
N GLN A 35 -26.44 -7.00 -11.96
CA GLN A 35 -27.88 -7.02 -12.27
C GLN A 35 -28.46 -8.43 -12.13
N GLY A 36 -29.49 -8.53 -11.28
CA GLY A 36 -30.44 -9.64 -11.27
C GLY A 36 -31.84 -9.08 -11.07
N HIS A 37 -32.52 -8.74 -12.17
CA HIS A 37 -33.98 -8.59 -12.20
C HIS A 37 -34.60 -9.94 -12.58
N HIS A 38 -35.56 -10.43 -11.81
CA HIS A 38 -36.72 -11.08 -12.41
C HIS A 38 -37.97 -10.95 -11.53
N ASN A 39 -39.00 -10.44 -12.17
CA ASN A 39 -40.36 -10.19 -11.70
C ASN A 39 -41.21 -11.46 -11.85
N GLY A 40 -42.18 -11.68 -10.96
CA GLY A 40 -43.12 -12.82 -11.01
C GLY A 40 -44.32 -12.59 -10.08
N ASN A 41 -45.51 -12.64 -10.65
CA ASN A 41 -46.79 -12.06 -10.22
C ASN A 41 -47.69 -13.04 -9.41
N GLU A 42 -48.74 -12.46 -8.79
CA GLU A 42 -50.08 -13.02 -8.46
C GLU A 42 -50.43 -13.51 -7.04
N ASN A 43 -51.23 -12.65 -6.39
CA ASN A 43 -52.58 -12.87 -5.84
C ASN A 43 -52.84 -13.77 -4.60
N ASN A 44 -53.37 -13.07 -3.58
CA ASN A 44 -54.67 -13.29 -2.90
C ASN A 44 -54.62 -13.69 -1.42
N SER A 45 -55.13 -12.75 -0.61
CA SER A 45 -55.91 -12.85 0.63
C SER A 45 -55.61 -13.97 1.62
N ASN A 46 -55.29 -13.58 2.86
CA ASN A 46 -56.16 -13.79 4.03
C ASN A 46 -55.54 -13.08 5.24
N GLU A 47 -56.15 -11.97 5.64
CA GLU A 47 -56.08 -11.46 7.00
C GLU A 47 -57.03 -12.31 7.84
N ASP A 48 -56.53 -13.07 8.82
CA ASP A 48 -56.99 -12.91 10.20
C ASP A 48 -56.22 -13.80 11.20
N GLU A 49 -55.89 -13.15 12.31
CA GLU A 49 -55.68 -13.71 13.65
C GLU A 49 -54.69 -14.86 13.85
N GLN A 50 -53.42 -14.51 14.00
CA GLN A 50 -52.61 -15.09 15.08
C GLN A 50 -51.87 -13.97 15.82
N GLN A 51 -52.49 -13.54 16.92
CA GLN A 51 -51.90 -13.18 18.21
C GLN A 51 -50.50 -12.53 18.15
N PRO A 52 -50.32 -11.27 18.62
CA PRO A 52 -48.96 -10.77 18.82
C PRO A 52 -48.33 -11.68 19.87
N THR A 53 -47.44 -12.57 19.44
CA THR A 53 -46.42 -13.06 20.34
C THR A 53 -45.64 -11.81 20.70
N ASN A 54 -46.03 -11.21 21.82
CA ASN A 54 -45.15 -10.38 22.61
C ASN A 54 -43.95 -11.28 22.95
N MET A 55 -43.04 -11.42 21.99
CA MET A 55 -41.63 -11.45 22.29
C MET A 55 -41.43 -10.07 22.91
N ALA A 56 -41.71 -10.00 24.22
CA ALA A 56 -41.10 -8.97 25.03
C ALA A 56 -39.65 -9.00 24.58
N ASP A 57 -39.19 -7.86 24.07
CA ASP A 57 -37.79 -7.55 23.98
C ASP A 57 -37.28 -7.81 25.40
N VAL A 58 -36.85 -9.04 25.64
CA VAL A 58 -36.29 -9.40 26.92
C VAL A 58 -35.01 -8.64 26.85
N ASP A 59 -34.91 -7.58 27.67
CA ASP A 59 -33.65 -6.93 28.01
C ASP A 59 -32.72 -8.05 28.49
N ASP A 60 -32.09 -8.74 27.55
CA ASP A 60 -31.18 -9.83 27.78
C ASP A 60 -29.85 -9.15 28.01
N PRO A 61 -29.39 -9.09 29.27
CA PRO A 61 -28.19 -8.35 29.62
C PRO A 61 -26.96 -8.87 28.86
N LEU A 62 -26.98 -10.12 28.40
CA LEU A 62 -25.93 -10.66 27.55
C LEU A 62 -25.97 -10.05 26.13
N LEU A 63 -27.16 -9.88 25.56
CA LEU A 63 -27.32 -9.24 24.25
C LEU A 63 -26.98 -7.74 24.31
N GLU A 64 -27.30 -7.07 25.43
CA GLU A 64 -26.93 -5.67 25.67
C GLU A 64 -25.41 -5.50 25.91
N GLU A 65 -24.77 -6.41 26.64
CA GLU A 65 -23.32 -6.45 26.81
C GLU A 65 -22.60 -6.69 25.45
N ILE A 66 -23.13 -7.62 24.64
CA ILE A 66 -22.59 -7.86 23.29
C ILE A 66 -22.77 -6.61 22.42
N ALA A 67 -23.93 -5.96 22.46
CA ALA A 67 -24.16 -4.71 21.71
C ALA A 67 -23.18 -3.60 22.14
N LEU A 68 -22.99 -3.40 23.45
CA LEU A 68 -22.02 -2.44 24.00
C LEU A 68 -20.58 -2.75 23.58
N SER A 69 -20.21 -4.03 23.47
CA SER A 69 -18.88 -4.44 23.01
C SER A 69 -18.63 -4.18 21.53
N LEU A 70 -19.69 -4.16 20.71
CA LEU A 70 -19.60 -3.84 19.27
C LEU A 70 -19.49 -2.34 19.03
N ASP A 71 -20.04 -1.53 19.93
CA ASP A 71 -20.00 -0.06 19.87
C ASP A 71 -18.81 0.54 20.65
N GLU A 72 -17.86 -0.28 21.13
CA GLU A 72 -16.69 0.24 21.85
C GLU A 72 -15.85 1.11 20.90
N PRO A 73 -15.72 2.42 21.19
CA PRO A 73 -14.99 3.32 20.31
C PRO A 73 -13.50 2.97 20.34
N GLU A 74 -12.85 3.04 19.18
CA GLU A 74 -11.40 2.85 19.09
C GLU A 74 -10.69 3.81 20.05
N ARG A 75 -9.81 3.26 20.90
CA ARG A 75 -8.98 4.06 21.80
C ARG A 75 -7.99 4.90 20.99
N THR A 76 -8.28 6.19 20.84
CA THR A 76 -7.42 7.16 20.14
C THR A 76 -6.51 7.92 21.11
N GLY A 77 -5.42 8.49 20.59
CA GLY A 77 -4.50 9.36 21.34
C GLY A 77 -4.84 10.85 21.22
N ASP A 78 -4.03 11.70 21.86
CA ASP A 78 -4.19 13.16 21.76
C ASP A 78 -4.09 13.65 20.31
N PRO A 79 -4.85 14.70 19.93
CA PRO A 79 -4.85 15.21 18.57
C PRO A 79 -3.49 15.79 18.18
N VAL A 80 -3.04 15.47 16.96
CA VAL A 80 -1.93 16.17 16.29
C VAL A 80 -2.44 17.45 15.62
N SER A 81 -1.55 18.29 15.09
CA SER A 81 -1.98 19.52 14.39
C SER A 81 -2.94 19.20 13.23
N ASP A 82 -4.00 19.99 13.06
CA ASP A 82 -5.04 19.77 12.04
C ASP A 82 -4.49 19.61 10.62
N LYS A 83 -3.48 20.41 10.27
CA LYS A 83 -2.82 20.32 8.95
C LYS A 83 -2.14 18.97 8.74
N LEU A 84 -1.49 18.44 9.79
CA LEU A 84 -0.85 17.12 9.74
C LEU A 84 -1.90 16.01 9.67
N ALA A 85 -2.97 16.09 10.46
CA ALA A 85 -4.07 15.13 10.43
C ALA A 85 -4.72 15.08 9.02
N LEU A 86 -4.99 16.25 8.42
CA LEU A 86 -5.52 16.35 7.06
C LEU A 86 -4.60 15.68 6.04
N ILE A 87 -3.28 15.92 6.14
CA ILE A 87 -2.30 15.31 5.24
C ILE A 87 -2.26 13.80 5.45
N ALA A 88 -2.23 13.32 6.69
CA ALA A 88 -2.19 11.89 7.01
C ALA A 88 -3.44 11.16 6.48
N ASN A 89 -4.63 11.70 6.71
CA ASN A 89 -5.88 11.12 6.24
C ASN A 89 -5.98 11.10 4.71
N LYS A 90 -5.52 12.16 4.04
CA LYS A 90 -5.45 12.18 2.56
C LYS A 90 -4.44 11.17 2.04
N LEU A 91 -3.27 11.07 2.66
CA LEU A 91 -2.22 10.16 2.25
C LEU A 91 -2.66 8.70 2.42
N TRP A 92 -3.34 8.37 3.51
CA TRP A 92 -3.81 7.00 3.76
C TRP A 92 -4.81 6.52 2.70
N ASN A 93 -5.62 7.45 2.19
CA ASN A 93 -6.62 7.16 1.16
C ASN A 93 -6.10 7.32 -0.28
N HIS A 94 -4.89 7.83 -0.49
CA HIS A 94 -4.38 8.15 -1.82
C HIS A 94 -3.02 7.51 -2.10
N LYS A 95 -2.98 6.63 -3.10
CA LYS A 95 -1.74 6.03 -3.58
C LYS A 95 -0.85 7.08 -4.26
N LEU A 96 0.40 7.20 -3.84
CA LEU A 96 1.38 8.03 -4.55
C LEU A 96 1.72 7.41 -5.91
N SER A 97 1.91 8.26 -6.92
CA SER A 97 2.44 7.80 -8.22
C SER A 97 3.90 7.35 -8.09
N ASP A 98 4.37 6.55 -9.05
CA ASP A 98 5.76 6.08 -9.03
C ASP A 98 6.77 7.23 -9.13
N ASP A 99 6.44 8.28 -9.89
CA ASP A 99 7.25 9.51 -9.96
C ASP A 99 7.33 10.24 -8.61
N GLN A 100 6.20 10.37 -7.91
CA GLN A 100 6.17 10.97 -6.58
C GLN A 100 6.98 10.13 -5.59
N LEU A 101 6.87 8.80 -5.65
CA LEU A 101 7.62 7.91 -4.77
C LEU A 101 9.13 8.03 -5.04
N LYS A 102 9.52 8.11 -6.32
CA LYS A 102 10.91 8.32 -6.72
C LYS A 102 11.44 9.65 -6.20
N GLU A 103 10.71 10.74 -6.40
CA GLU A 103 11.08 12.07 -5.89
C GLU A 103 11.29 12.05 -4.36
N LYS A 104 10.40 11.39 -3.60
CA LYS A 104 10.56 11.24 -2.14
C LYS A 104 11.79 10.42 -1.77
N SER A 105 12.06 9.35 -2.51
CA SER A 105 13.22 8.49 -2.27
C SER A 105 14.55 9.20 -2.52
N GLU A 106 14.59 10.10 -3.51
CA GLU A 106 15.76 10.93 -3.83
C GLU A 106 15.96 12.03 -2.80
N LYS A 107 14.87 12.67 -2.35
CA LYS A 107 14.92 13.73 -1.32
C LYS A 107 15.34 13.20 0.05
N PHE A 108 14.94 11.98 0.37
CA PHE A 108 15.21 11.34 1.66
C PHE A 108 16.00 10.05 1.42
N PRO A 109 17.28 10.16 1.05
CA PRO A 109 18.09 9.00 0.74
C PRO A 109 18.22 8.09 1.96
N ARG A 110 18.32 6.80 1.72
CA ARG A 110 18.58 5.79 2.76
C ARG A 110 19.87 6.15 3.52
N PRO A 111 19.84 6.25 4.87
CA PRO A 111 21.04 6.47 5.66
C PRO A 111 22.09 5.35 5.44
N ALA A 112 23.37 5.71 5.43
CA ALA A 112 24.45 4.79 5.09
C ALA A 112 24.58 3.59 6.05
N ASN A 113 24.21 3.78 7.32
CA ASN A 113 24.19 2.73 8.36
C ASN A 113 22.89 1.90 8.38
N CYS A 114 21.96 2.14 7.44
CA CYS A 114 20.70 1.40 7.30
C CYS A 114 20.70 0.53 6.02
N ASP A 115 21.78 -0.21 5.78
CA ASP A 115 22.01 -1.01 4.57
C ASP A 115 20.91 -2.06 4.27
N LYS A 116 20.25 -2.55 5.32
CA LYS A 116 19.18 -3.57 5.23
C LYS A 116 17.80 -3.01 4.88
N VAL A 117 17.59 -1.70 4.97
CA VAL A 117 16.28 -1.06 4.67
C VAL A 117 16.20 -0.78 3.17
N VAL A 118 16.06 -1.86 2.40
CA VAL A 118 16.01 -1.83 0.94
C VAL A 118 15.12 -2.95 0.40
N SER A 119 14.33 -2.63 -0.62
CA SER A 119 13.58 -3.63 -1.37
C SER A 119 14.52 -4.58 -2.08
N ARG A 120 14.33 -5.88 -1.90
CA ARG A 120 15.10 -6.89 -2.62
C ARG A 120 14.31 -7.37 -3.82
N ARG A 121 14.97 -7.44 -4.97
CA ARG A 121 14.44 -8.12 -6.14
C ARG A 121 14.83 -9.58 -6.09
N VAL A 122 13.94 -10.44 -6.57
CA VAL A 122 14.27 -11.85 -6.81
C VAL A 122 15.44 -11.93 -7.80
N ASN A 123 16.37 -12.84 -7.52
CA ASN A 123 17.54 -13.06 -8.36
C ASN A 123 17.12 -13.47 -9.79
N PRO A 124 17.73 -12.94 -10.88
CA PRO A 124 17.29 -13.21 -12.25
C PRO A 124 17.21 -14.69 -12.63
N GLU A 125 18.09 -15.54 -12.10
CA GLU A 125 18.10 -16.99 -12.37
C GLU A 125 16.88 -17.70 -11.78
N ILE A 126 16.38 -17.21 -10.64
CA ILE A 126 15.14 -17.70 -10.03
C ILE A 126 13.96 -17.09 -10.78
N TRP A 127 14.01 -15.78 -11.04
CA TRP A 127 12.97 -15.03 -11.75
C TRP A 127 12.61 -15.65 -13.10
N ALA A 128 13.62 -16.05 -13.88
CA ALA A 128 13.44 -16.67 -15.19
C ALA A 128 12.69 -18.01 -15.13
N LYS A 129 12.70 -18.69 -13.98
CA LYS A 129 12.03 -19.99 -13.77
C LYS A 129 10.63 -19.84 -13.18
N LEU A 130 10.21 -18.64 -12.76
CA LEU A 130 8.91 -18.42 -12.14
C LEU A 130 7.78 -18.33 -13.17
N PRO A 131 6.60 -18.92 -12.88
CA PRO A 131 5.40 -18.70 -13.69
C PRO A 131 5.05 -17.21 -13.80
N ARG A 132 4.41 -16.81 -14.92
CA ARG A 132 4.01 -15.40 -15.13
C ARG A 132 3.13 -14.86 -13.99
N ALA A 133 2.16 -15.64 -13.52
CA ALA A 133 1.29 -15.24 -12.41
C ALA A 133 2.10 -14.88 -11.15
N VAL A 134 3.03 -15.75 -10.76
CA VAL A 134 3.92 -15.54 -9.60
C VAL A 134 4.80 -14.30 -9.78
N ARG A 135 5.32 -14.07 -11.00
CA ARG A 135 6.10 -12.86 -11.30
C ARG A 135 5.27 -11.58 -11.16
N VAL A 136 4.01 -11.60 -11.57
CA VAL A 136 3.11 -10.43 -11.42
C VAL A 136 2.85 -10.15 -9.94
N GLU A 137 2.57 -11.17 -9.14
CA GLU A 137 2.36 -11.03 -7.70
C GLU A 137 3.61 -10.55 -6.98
N ASP A 138 4.78 -11.15 -7.25
CA ASP A 138 6.05 -10.70 -6.68
C ASP A 138 6.35 -9.25 -7.06
N HIS A 139 6.06 -8.85 -8.31
CA HIS A 139 6.25 -7.46 -8.73
C HIS A 139 5.35 -6.48 -7.96
N LYS A 140 4.08 -6.86 -7.71
CA LYS A 140 3.17 -6.06 -6.86
C LYS A 140 3.71 -5.96 -5.43
N LEU A 141 4.18 -7.07 -4.86
CA LEU A 141 4.80 -7.09 -3.53
C LEU A 141 6.08 -6.25 -3.49
N PHE A 142 6.92 -6.29 -4.51
CA PHE A 142 8.13 -5.48 -4.61
C PHE A 142 7.81 -3.97 -4.59
N ARG A 143 6.73 -3.54 -5.25
CA ARG A 143 6.26 -2.14 -5.18
C ARG A 143 5.88 -1.74 -3.76
N VAL A 144 5.12 -2.59 -3.06
CA VAL A 144 4.77 -2.37 -1.64
C VAL A 144 6.02 -2.33 -0.75
N GLN A 145 6.97 -3.26 -0.94
CA GLN A 145 8.24 -3.26 -0.22
C GLN A 145 9.05 -1.98 -0.44
N THR A 146 8.97 -1.40 -1.64
CA THR A 146 9.65 -0.14 -2.01
C THR A 146 9.04 1.07 -1.35
N GLN A 147 7.71 1.13 -1.32
CA GLN A 147 7.00 2.15 -0.55
C GLN A 147 7.33 2.04 0.94
N LEU A 148 7.24 0.84 1.51
CA LEU A 148 7.54 0.60 2.92
C LEU A 148 8.98 0.98 3.26
N SER A 149 9.97 0.55 2.46
CA SER A 149 11.37 0.90 2.67
C SER A 149 11.60 2.41 2.65
N THR A 150 10.93 3.12 1.74
CA THR A 150 11.00 4.59 1.66
C THR A 150 10.43 5.23 2.93
N VAL A 151 9.23 4.83 3.34
CA VAL A 151 8.60 5.35 4.58
C VAL A 151 9.46 5.06 5.81
N THR A 152 10.00 3.85 5.93
CA THR A 152 10.92 3.50 7.03
C THR A 152 12.14 4.42 7.05
N ASN A 153 12.75 4.72 5.89
CA ASN A 153 13.88 5.64 5.82
C ASN A 153 13.51 7.07 6.24
N LEU A 154 12.31 7.55 5.89
CA LEU A 154 11.79 8.84 6.35
C LEU A 154 11.61 8.85 7.87
N VAL A 155 11.02 7.80 8.44
CA VAL A 155 10.82 7.66 9.89
C VAL A 155 12.17 7.67 10.61
N VAL A 156 13.16 6.89 10.13
CA VAL A 156 14.51 6.87 10.72
C VAL A 156 15.13 8.27 10.70
N GLN A 157 15.03 9.01 9.60
CA GLN A 157 15.54 10.38 9.51
C GLN A 157 14.78 11.34 10.43
N ALA A 158 13.46 11.23 10.51
CA ALA A 158 12.65 12.05 11.41
C ALA A 158 13.01 11.78 12.88
N THR A 159 13.20 10.50 13.25
CA THR A 159 13.64 10.12 14.60
C THR A 159 15.03 10.68 14.90
N ASP A 160 15.99 10.59 13.97
CA ASP A 160 17.33 11.18 14.13
C ASP A 160 17.27 12.71 14.32
N MET A 161 16.39 13.40 13.59
CA MET A 161 16.14 14.84 13.80
C MET A 161 15.58 15.13 15.19
N LEU A 162 14.62 14.32 15.67
CA LEU A 162 14.05 14.47 17.02
C LEU A 162 15.09 14.20 18.12
N LEU A 163 15.95 13.20 17.95
CA LEU A 163 17.03 12.89 18.89
C LEU A 163 18.06 14.04 18.98
N LYS A 164 18.42 14.63 17.83
CA LYS A 164 19.27 15.83 17.78
C LYS A 164 18.60 17.02 18.44
N ALA A 165 17.30 17.23 18.20
CA ALA A 165 16.53 18.30 18.85
C ALA A 165 16.44 18.12 20.37
N LYS A 166 16.24 16.88 20.86
CA LYS A 166 16.24 16.57 22.31
C LYS A 166 17.59 16.87 22.97
N SER A 167 18.69 16.77 22.22
CA SER A 167 20.03 17.11 22.71
C SER A 167 20.24 18.63 22.87
N ASP A 168 19.28 19.46 22.40
CA ASP A 168 19.21 20.88 22.72
C ASP A 168 18.67 21.07 24.15
N PRO A 169 19.43 21.72 25.05
CA PRO A 169 19.03 21.96 26.44
C PRO A 169 17.64 22.60 26.60
N LYS A 170 17.18 23.38 25.61
CA LYS A 170 15.87 24.05 25.64
C LYS A 170 14.71 23.09 25.40
N VAL A 171 14.90 22.07 24.56
CA VAL A 171 13.85 21.10 24.19
C VAL A 171 13.73 20.00 25.23
N TYR A 172 14.85 19.54 25.80
CA TYR A 172 14.85 18.53 26.87
C TYR A 172 13.94 18.92 28.04
N LYS A 173 13.98 20.20 28.45
CA LYS A 173 13.17 20.74 29.55
C LYS A 173 11.66 20.83 29.26
N LEU A 174 11.25 20.71 28.00
CA LEU A 174 9.84 20.72 27.60
C LEU A 174 9.27 19.29 27.47
N MET A 175 10.14 18.28 27.39
CA MET A 175 9.76 16.86 27.24
C MET A 175 9.79 16.07 28.56
N THR A 176 10.39 16.62 29.62
CA THR A 176 10.39 16.08 30.99
C THR A 176 9.56 16.96 31.90
#